data_AF-A0A8S8YS57-F1
#
_entry.id   AF-A0A8S8YS57-F1
#
_cell.length_a   1.000
_cell.length_b   1.000
_cell.length_c   1.000
_cell.angle_alpha   90.00
_cell.angle_beta   90.00
_cell.angle_gamma   90.00
#
_symmetry.space_group_name_H-M   'P 1'
#
loop_
_entity.id
_entity.type
_entity.pdbx_description
1 polymer ?
#
loop_
_entity_poly.entity_id
_entity_poly.type
_entity_poly.pdbx_seq_one_letter_code
_entity_poly.pdbx_strand_id
1 'polypeptide(L)'
;MTTMSGCFSAEPDDELIPTSNLTVSPEILVGAQFQSVEFSASSSMSVHIPYLVIDHESGFVVNGTTIDFDGSGTITVEMLAPSNLNSTHFLLGKLGRDKWQLRATNQSWPEWFASSEFEQSAYTYVEHPVLRENDSAYTVEDGALHSTGLIDGLNVFEWLELFADPDSGYNQRWGPFTLNDPTYMRAANFMQGELQGMGYDAQVHRYWISDFSYAVNVCGYKEGTLFPDEWLVLGAHLDIAEPGSPPGGGLEHRCA
;
A
#
# COMPACT_ATOMS: atom_id res chain seq x y z
N MET A 1 26.85 35.51 13.38
CA MET A 1 26.67 34.07 13.11
C MET A 1 25.56 33.97 12.09
N THR A 2 25.93 33.73 10.84
CA THR A 2 25.01 33.71 9.70
C THR A 2 24.38 32.32 9.62
N THR A 3 23.06 32.24 9.74
CA THR A 3 22.30 31.02 9.52
C THR A 3 22.15 30.83 8.01
N MET A 4 22.81 29.82 7.45
CA MET A 4 22.57 29.35 6.09
C MET A 4 21.27 28.54 6.11
N SER A 5 20.17 29.19 5.72
CA SER A 5 18.94 28.49 5.33
C SER A 5 19.11 28.09 3.87
N GLY A 6 19.52 26.83 3.64
CA GLY A 6 19.65 26.27 2.30
C GLY A 6 18.28 25.99 1.70
N CYS A 7 17.74 26.96 0.96
CA CYS A 7 16.67 26.72 0.01
C CYS A 7 17.31 26.00 -1.18
N PHE A 8 16.97 24.73 -1.41
CA PHE A 8 17.30 24.04 -2.65
C PHE A 8 16.36 24.58 -3.75
N SER A 9 16.68 25.77 -4.27
CA SER A 9 16.13 26.22 -5.54
C SER A 9 16.76 25.38 -6.64
N ALA A 10 15.94 24.84 -7.56
CA ALA A 10 16.44 24.32 -8.82
C ALA A 10 17.36 25.37 -9.49
N GLU A 11 18.50 24.93 -10.02
CA GLU A 11 19.38 25.80 -10.80
C GLU A 11 18.57 26.38 -11.98
N PRO A 12 18.61 27.70 -12.23
CA PRO A 12 17.69 28.40 -13.13
C PRO A 12 17.86 28.07 -14.63
N ASP A 13 18.62 27.03 -14.99
CA ASP A 13 19.05 26.72 -16.37
C ASP A 13 18.93 25.23 -16.73
N ASP A 14 18.36 24.38 -15.86
CA ASP A 14 18.06 23.00 -16.24
C ASP A 14 16.72 22.95 -17.01
N GLU A 15 16.82 22.86 -18.33
CA GLU A 15 15.67 22.67 -19.22
C GLU A 15 14.90 21.39 -18.83
N LEU A 16 13.60 21.54 -18.58
CA LEU A 16 12.71 20.44 -18.21
C LEU A 16 12.57 19.44 -19.36
N ILE A 17 12.57 18.14 -19.03
CA ILE A 17 12.39 17.07 -20.02
C ILE A 17 10.95 17.15 -20.59
N PRO A 18 10.77 17.27 -21.91
CA PRO A 18 9.44 17.26 -22.53
C PRO A 18 8.74 15.92 -22.30
N THR A 19 7.46 15.96 -21.92
CA THR A 19 6.65 14.75 -21.68
C THR A 19 6.47 13.89 -22.94
N SER A 20 6.52 14.52 -24.13
CA SER A 20 6.48 13.84 -25.43
C SER A 20 7.67 12.92 -25.69
N ASN A 21 8.74 13.03 -24.89
CA ASN A 21 9.94 12.21 -25.05
C ASN A 21 9.83 10.84 -24.39
N LEU A 22 8.77 10.60 -23.60
CA LEU A 22 8.47 9.29 -23.01
C LEU A 22 7.16 8.74 -23.59
N THR A 23 7.18 7.48 -23.99
CA THR A 23 5.98 6.71 -24.33
C THR A 23 5.91 5.50 -23.40
N VAL A 24 4.71 5.22 -22.88
CA VAL A 24 4.45 4.11 -21.96
C VAL A 24 3.48 3.13 -22.62
N SER A 25 3.79 1.83 -22.53
CA SER A 25 2.97 0.74 -23.07
C SER A 25 2.75 -0.34 -21.99
N PRO A 26 1.56 -0.95 -21.89
CA PRO A 26 0.38 -0.76 -22.74
C PRO A 26 -0.30 0.60 -22.55
N GLU A 27 -1.14 0.98 -23.52
CA GLU A 27 -1.85 2.27 -23.54
C GLU A 27 -2.70 2.50 -22.29
N ILE A 28 -3.26 1.43 -21.72
CA ILE A 28 -3.99 1.43 -20.46
C ILE A 28 -3.38 0.35 -19.57
N LEU A 29 -3.00 0.71 -18.35
CA LEU A 29 -2.50 -0.24 -17.37
C LEU A 29 -3.63 -0.92 -16.61
N VAL A 30 -3.45 -2.18 -16.27
CA VAL A 30 -4.39 -2.93 -15.43
C VAL A 30 -4.15 -2.60 -13.96
N GLY A 31 -5.16 -2.03 -13.29
CA GLY A 31 -5.08 -1.68 -11.87
C GLY A 31 -5.01 -2.90 -10.96
N ALA A 32 -4.36 -2.75 -9.80
CA ALA A 32 -4.24 -3.81 -8.78
C ALA A 32 -3.56 -5.11 -9.24
N GLN A 33 -2.84 -5.14 -10.37
CA GLN A 33 -2.11 -6.31 -10.85
C GLN A 33 -0.68 -5.97 -11.29
N PHE A 34 0.27 -6.87 -11.03
CA PHE A 34 1.61 -6.78 -11.61
C PHE A 34 1.56 -7.05 -13.12
N GLN A 35 2.17 -6.16 -13.89
CA GLN A 35 2.23 -6.27 -15.34
C GLN A 35 3.56 -5.74 -15.86
N SER A 36 3.98 -6.25 -17.02
CA SER A 36 5.09 -5.67 -17.77
C SER A 36 4.67 -4.33 -18.36
N VAL A 37 5.37 -3.27 -17.96
CA VAL A 37 5.21 -1.92 -18.51
C VAL A 37 6.48 -1.54 -19.24
N GLU A 38 6.34 -1.16 -20.49
CA GLU A 38 7.43 -0.74 -21.35
C GLU A 38 7.50 0.79 -21.40
N PHE A 39 8.68 1.31 -21.08
CA PHE A 39 9.03 2.73 -21.13
C PHE A 39 9.97 2.95 -22.31
N SER A 40 9.53 3.74 -23.29
CA SER A 40 10.32 4.08 -24.47
C SER A 40 10.66 5.57 -24.47
N ALA A 41 11.95 5.89 -24.36
CA ALA A 41 12.46 7.25 -24.38
C ALA A 41 13.03 7.62 -25.75
N SER A 42 12.86 8.88 -26.19
CA SER A 42 13.45 9.43 -27.43
C SER A 42 14.73 10.26 -27.19
N SER A 43 15.04 10.58 -25.93
CA SER A 43 16.20 11.36 -25.52
C SER A 43 16.71 10.87 -24.16
N SER A 44 17.93 11.26 -23.80
CA SER A 44 18.49 10.90 -22.50
C SER A 44 17.70 11.50 -21.33
N MET A 45 17.30 10.68 -20.36
CA MET A 45 16.52 11.10 -19.18
C MET A 45 16.56 10.04 -18.07
N SER A 46 16.16 10.42 -16.86
CA SER A 46 15.80 9.49 -15.79
C SER A 46 14.28 9.50 -15.61
N VAL A 47 13.66 8.32 -15.50
CA VAL A 47 12.23 8.15 -15.24
C VAL A 47 12.04 7.52 -13.87
N HIS A 48 11.31 8.18 -12.98
CA HIS A 48 10.96 7.66 -11.67
C HIS A 48 9.57 7.03 -11.68
N ILE A 49 9.50 5.84 -11.10
CA ILE A 49 8.31 4.99 -10.97
C ILE A 49 7.96 4.95 -9.47
N PRO A 50 7.05 5.81 -9.01
CA PRO A 50 6.66 5.91 -7.59
C PRO A 50 5.62 4.83 -7.22
N TYR A 51 5.84 3.61 -7.71
CA TYR A 51 4.95 2.45 -7.56
C TYR A 51 5.76 1.21 -7.21
N LEU A 52 5.06 0.15 -6.81
CA LEU A 52 5.69 -1.12 -6.52
C LEU A 52 6.17 -1.77 -7.82
N VAL A 53 7.44 -2.17 -7.83
CA VAL A 53 8.13 -2.82 -8.94
C VAL A 53 8.74 -4.13 -8.45
N ILE A 54 8.70 -5.17 -9.27
CA ILE A 54 9.49 -6.37 -9.03
C ILE A 54 10.89 -6.12 -9.60
N ASP A 55 11.87 -6.06 -8.71
CA ASP A 55 13.27 -5.97 -9.11
C ASP A 55 13.71 -7.29 -9.74
N HIS A 56 14.17 -7.26 -10.99
CA HIS A 56 14.52 -8.47 -11.74
C HIS A 56 15.77 -9.18 -11.19
N GLU A 57 16.66 -8.47 -10.49
CA GLU A 57 17.87 -9.08 -9.93
C GLU A 57 17.58 -9.84 -8.64
N SER A 58 16.87 -9.21 -7.70
CA SER A 58 16.55 -9.81 -6.39
C SER A 58 15.25 -10.61 -6.37
N GLY A 59 14.32 -10.33 -7.29
CA GLY A 59 12.95 -10.84 -7.26
C GLY A 59 12.08 -10.19 -6.19
N PHE A 60 12.57 -9.17 -5.48
CA PHE A 60 11.81 -8.49 -4.43
C PHE A 60 10.94 -7.38 -4.98
N VAL A 61 9.85 -7.12 -4.26
CA VAL A 61 9.01 -5.95 -4.52
C VAL A 61 9.66 -4.74 -3.84
N VAL A 62 9.98 -3.73 -4.65
CA VAL A 62 10.60 -2.47 -4.22
C VAL A 62 9.69 -1.29 -4.56
N ASN A 63 9.90 -0.15 -3.89
CA ASN A 63 9.19 1.10 -4.17
C ASN A 63 10.19 2.19 -4.56
N GLY A 64 9.77 3.11 -5.43
CA GLY A 64 10.57 4.29 -5.80
C GLY A 64 11.71 3.96 -6.76
N THR A 65 11.45 3.13 -7.76
CA THR A 65 12.44 2.74 -8.77
C THR A 65 12.73 3.88 -9.73
N THR A 66 13.99 4.09 -10.09
CA THR A 66 14.38 5.00 -11.18
C THR A 66 15.11 4.23 -12.27
N ILE A 67 14.67 4.44 -13.51
CA ILE A 67 15.31 3.90 -14.71
C ILE A 67 15.98 5.02 -15.50
N ASP A 68 17.15 4.74 -16.05
CA ASP A 68 17.98 5.70 -16.77
C ASP A 68 18.06 5.35 -18.25
N PHE A 69 17.85 6.35 -19.11
CA PHE A 69 18.03 6.30 -20.54
C PHE A 69 19.20 7.19 -20.94
N ASP A 70 20.28 6.60 -21.47
CA ASP A 70 21.45 7.35 -21.96
C ASP A 70 21.23 7.95 -23.36
N GLY A 71 20.10 7.63 -24.00
CA GLY A 71 19.66 8.14 -25.30
C GLY A 71 18.27 7.61 -25.64
N SER A 72 17.98 7.40 -26.92
CA SER A 72 16.74 6.72 -27.32
C SER A 72 16.82 5.23 -26.96
N GLY A 73 15.83 4.70 -26.28
CA GLY A 73 15.84 3.30 -25.85
C GLY A 73 14.55 2.88 -25.18
N THR A 74 14.48 1.59 -24.84
CA THR A 74 13.30 0.98 -24.27
C THR A 74 13.70 0.11 -23.09
N ILE A 75 13.02 0.29 -21.95
CA ILE A 75 13.21 -0.50 -20.74
C ILE A 75 11.84 -1.04 -20.32
N THR A 76 11.79 -2.33 -20.00
CA THR A 76 10.59 -2.99 -19.46
C THR A 76 10.76 -3.15 -17.96
N VAL A 77 9.70 -2.82 -17.22
CA VAL A 77 9.62 -2.95 -15.77
C VAL A 77 8.36 -3.70 -15.41
N GLU A 78 8.45 -4.70 -14.53
CA GLU A 78 7.28 -5.34 -13.95
C GLU A 78 6.77 -4.52 -12.76
N MET A 79 5.61 -3.86 -12.90
CA MET A 79 5.09 -2.95 -11.90
C MET A 79 3.62 -3.18 -11.56
N LEU A 80 3.22 -2.78 -10.36
CA LEU A 80 1.85 -2.79 -9.87
C LEU A 80 1.24 -1.40 -10.00
N ALA A 81 0.28 -1.26 -10.91
CA ALA A 81 -0.51 -0.04 -11.03
C ALA A 81 -1.46 0.11 -9.81
N PRO A 82 -1.78 1.35 -9.39
CA PRO A 82 -2.61 1.62 -8.22
C PRO A 82 -3.96 0.91 -8.32
N SER A 83 -4.49 0.49 -7.18
CA SER A 83 -5.73 -0.31 -7.09
C SER A 83 -7.01 0.54 -6.98
N ASN A 84 -6.86 1.82 -6.67
CA ASN A 84 -7.95 2.75 -6.33
C ASN A 84 -7.87 4.10 -7.09
N LEU A 85 -6.97 4.19 -8.08
CA LEU A 85 -6.81 5.38 -8.93
C LEU A 85 -6.94 4.97 -10.39
N ASN A 86 -7.51 5.86 -11.20
CA ASN A 86 -7.68 5.67 -12.65
C ASN A 86 -6.45 6.15 -13.45
N SER A 87 -5.37 6.54 -12.79
CA SER A 87 -4.12 6.94 -13.43
C SER A 87 -2.89 6.64 -12.59
N THR A 88 -1.77 6.49 -13.29
CA THR A 88 -0.40 6.43 -12.79
C THR A 88 0.35 7.68 -13.18
N HIS A 89 1.40 8.01 -12.42
CA HIS A 89 2.24 9.17 -12.68
C HIS A 89 3.71 8.78 -12.67
N PHE A 90 4.42 9.13 -13.74
CA PHE A 90 5.87 8.91 -13.87
C PHE A 90 6.57 10.25 -13.91
N LEU A 91 7.65 10.42 -13.14
CA LEU A 91 8.39 11.69 -13.10
C LEU A 91 9.60 11.63 -14.03
N LEU A 92 9.83 12.69 -14.80
CA LEU A 92 10.93 12.77 -15.77
C LEU A 92 11.95 13.80 -15.33
N GLY A 93 13.20 13.40 -15.24
CA GLY A 93 14.31 14.25 -14.82
C GLY A 93 15.53 14.06 -15.70
N LYS A 94 16.53 14.90 -15.47
CA LYS A 94 17.84 14.79 -16.10
C LYS A 94 18.48 13.43 -15.78
N LEU A 95 19.17 12.84 -16.75
CA LEU A 95 19.88 11.57 -16.61
C LEU A 95 20.78 11.55 -15.36
N GLY A 96 20.74 10.44 -14.62
CA GLY A 96 21.49 10.22 -13.39
C GLY A 96 20.85 10.83 -12.14
N ARG A 97 19.56 11.20 -12.19
CA ARG A 97 18.84 11.71 -11.02
C ARG A 97 18.52 10.59 -10.04
N ASP A 98 19.06 10.70 -8.83
CA ASP A 98 18.87 9.75 -7.73
C ASP A 98 17.86 10.23 -6.67
N LYS A 99 17.59 11.54 -6.60
CA LYS A 99 16.72 12.16 -5.59
C LYS A 99 15.47 12.75 -6.21
N TRP A 100 14.33 12.33 -5.67
CA TRP A 100 13.00 12.76 -6.09
C TRP A 100 12.25 13.26 -4.85
N GLN A 101 11.89 14.53 -4.82
CA GLN A 101 11.01 15.03 -3.77
C GLN A 101 9.59 14.60 -4.14
N LEU A 102 8.92 13.82 -3.30
CA LEU A 102 7.57 13.35 -3.56
C LEU A 102 6.57 14.10 -2.70
N ARG A 103 5.31 14.06 -3.13
CA ARG A 103 4.16 14.55 -2.36
C ARG A 103 4.13 13.96 -0.95
N ALA A 104 3.53 14.70 -0.02
CA ALA A 104 3.23 14.14 1.30
C ALA A 104 2.21 12.99 1.20
N THR A 105 2.25 12.04 2.15
CA THR A 105 1.37 10.86 2.12
C THR A 105 -0.12 11.21 2.09
N ASN A 106 -0.52 12.30 2.74
CA ASN A 106 -1.89 12.81 2.82
C ASN A 106 -2.28 13.78 1.70
N GLN A 107 -1.38 14.08 0.76
CA GLN A 107 -1.62 14.99 -0.36
C GLN A 107 -1.91 14.18 -1.63
N SER A 108 -2.90 14.58 -2.42
CA SER A 108 -3.20 13.88 -3.68
C SER A 108 -2.20 14.23 -4.80
N TRP A 109 -2.12 13.42 -5.86
CA TRP A 109 -1.28 13.73 -7.03
C TRP A 109 -1.68 15.05 -7.71
N PRO A 110 -2.97 15.29 -8.05
CA PRO A 110 -3.36 16.56 -8.69
C PRO A 110 -3.10 17.78 -7.81
N GLU A 111 -3.36 17.66 -6.50
CA GLU A 111 -3.05 18.72 -5.54
C GLU A 111 -1.56 19.04 -5.50
N TRP A 112 -0.71 18.01 -5.52
CA TRP A 112 0.74 18.20 -5.52
C TRP A 112 1.24 18.82 -6.82
N PHE A 113 0.78 18.37 -7.98
CA PHE A 113 1.20 18.95 -9.26
C PHE A 113 0.75 20.41 -9.43
N ALA A 114 -0.33 20.82 -8.77
CA ALA A 114 -0.81 22.20 -8.73
C ALA A 114 -0.16 23.06 -7.63
N SER A 115 0.75 22.49 -6.84
CA SER A 115 1.39 23.17 -5.72
C SER A 115 2.62 23.97 -6.15
N SER A 116 2.91 25.05 -5.41
CA SER A 116 4.12 25.87 -5.63
C SER A 116 5.43 25.09 -5.44
N GLU A 117 5.35 24.02 -4.65
CA GLU A 117 6.41 23.08 -4.36
C GLU A 117 6.77 22.27 -5.61
N PHE A 118 5.78 21.85 -6.39
CA PHE A 118 6.01 21.15 -7.65
C PHE A 118 6.40 22.10 -8.79
N GLU A 119 5.85 23.32 -8.83
CA GLU A 119 6.25 24.33 -9.83
C GLU A 119 7.75 24.66 -9.78
N GLN A 120 8.35 24.58 -8.60
CA GLN A 120 9.79 24.78 -8.39
C GLN A 120 10.62 23.51 -8.59
N SER A 121 9.98 22.39 -8.91
CA SER A 121 10.66 21.11 -9.08
C SER A 121 11.43 21.04 -10.40
N ALA A 122 12.53 20.28 -10.40
CA ALA A 122 13.38 20.08 -11.56
C ALA A 122 13.02 18.80 -12.34
N TYR A 123 11.72 18.48 -12.41
CA TYR A 123 11.19 17.34 -13.15
C TYR A 123 9.78 17.63 -13.68
N THR A 124 9.44 16.97 -14.79
CA THR A 124 8.08 16.94 -15.35
C THR A 124 7.40 15.63 -14.98
N TYR A 125 6.14 15.45 -15.37
CA TYR A 125 5.42 14.20 -15.13
C TYR A 125 4.60 13.76 -16.35
N VAL A 126 4.42 12.45 -16.47
CA VAL A 126 3.48 11.82 -17.40
C VAL A 126 2.38 11.17 -16.58
N GLU A 127 1.13 11.60 -16.79
CA GLU A 127 -0.04 10.88 -16.32
C GLU A 127 -0.42 9.80 -17.35
N HIS A 128 -0.62 8.58 -16.90
CA HIS A 128 -0.88 7.43 -17.76
C HIS A 128 -2.07 6.62 -17.22
N PRO A 129 -3.07 6.28 -18.06
CA PRO A 129 -4.34 5.77 -17.58
C PRO A 129 -4.25 4.36 -17.02
N VAL A 130 -5.09 4.11 -16.02
CA VAL A 130 -5.26 2.82 -15.36
C VAL A 130 -6.73 2.44 -15.41
N LEU A 131 -7.00 1.18 -15.78
CA LEU A 131 -8.32 0.59 -15.70
C LEU A 131 -8.24 -0.66 -14.82
N ARG A 132 -9.09 -0.71 -13.81
CA ARG A 132 -9.37 -1.94 -13.08
C ARG A 132 -10.70 -2.48 -13.58
N GLU A 133 -10.69 -3.70 -14.10
CA GLU A 133 -11.94 -4.37 -14.48
C GLU A 133 -12.72 -4.78 -13.23
N ASN A 134 -14.04 -4.84 -13.35
CA ASN A 134 -14.90 -5.31 -12.28
C ASN A 134 -15.46 -6.69 -12.64
N ASP A 135 -15.61 -7.55 -11.64
CA ASP A 135 -16.39 -8.77 -11.78
C ASP A 135 -17.88 -8.42 -11.89
N SER A 136 -18.47 -8.79 -13.03
CA SER A 136 -19.89 -8.58 -13.33
C SER A 136 -20.86 -9.34 -12.41
N ALA A 137 -20.36 -10.26 -11.59
CA ALA A 137 -21.16 -10.95 -10.58
C ALA A 137 -21.58 -10.03 -9.41
N TYR A 138 -20.90 -8.90 -9.22
CA TYR A 138 -21.12 -7.99 -8.10
C TYR A 138 -21.66 -6.62 -8.57
N THR A 139 -22.43 -5.96 -7.70
CA THR A 139 -22.85 -4.58 -7.91
C THR A 139 -21.82 -3.59 -7.37
N VAL A 140 -21.90 -2.31 -7.76
CA VAL A 140 -21.01 -1.29 -7.20
C VAL A 140 -21.21 -1.16 -5.70
N GLU A 141 -22.46 -1.28 -5.24
CA GLU A 141 -22.85 -1.28 -3.83
C GLU A 141 -22.26 -2.47 -3.07
N ASP A 142 -22.10 -3.62 -3.73
CA ASP A 142 -21.47 -4.83 -3.17
C ASP A 142 -19.95 -4.84 -3.33
N GLY A 143 -19.32 -3.72 -3.70
CA GLY A 143 -17.85 -3.61 -3.77
C GLY A 143 -17.23 -4.04 -5.11
N ALA A 144 -18.00 -4.12 -6.21
CA ALA A 144 -17.50 -4.55 -7.52
C ALA A 144 -16.26 -3.77 -8.03
N LEU A 145 -16.11 -2.50 -7.64
CA LEU A 145 -14.95 -1.66 -7.99
C LEU A 145 -13.60 -2.19 -7.42
N HIS A 146 -13.66 -3.15 -6.51
CA HIS A 146 -12.49 -3.74 -5.85
C HIS A 146 -12.45 -5.27 -5.94
N SER A 147 -13.15 -5.84 -6.91
CA SER A 147 -13.37 -7.29 -7.07
C SER A 147 -12.26 -8.07 -7.78
N THR A 148 -11.31 -7.39 -8.42
CA THR A 148 -10.29 -8.05 -9.26
C THR A 148 -8.85 -7.66 -8.90
N GLY A 149 -7.87 -8.44 -9.34
CA GLY A 149 -6.45 -8.16 -9.13
C GLY A 149 -5.92 -8.69 -7.79
N LEU A 150 -4.64 -8.41 -7.53
CA LEU A 150 -3.90 -8.86 -6.36
C LEU A 150 -4.38 -8.19 -5.06
N ILE A 151 -4.77 -6.92 -5.13
CA ILE A 151 -5.30 -6.18 -3.97
C ILE A 151 -6.81 -6.42 -3.87
N ASP A 152 -7.17 -7.50 -3.19
CA ASP A 152 -8.54 -8.01 -3.05
C ASP A 152 -9.35 -7.19 -2.03
N GLY A 153 -9.91 -6.07 -2.49
CA GLY A 153 -10.71 -5.19 -1.63
C GLY A 153 -12.14 -5.68 -1.44
N LEU A 154 -12.65 -6.52 -2.34
CA LEU A 154 -13.97 -7.12 -2.22
C LEU A 154 -14.03 -8.10 -1.05
N ASN A 155 -13.08 -9.04 -0.93
CA ASN A 155 -13.05 -9.95 0.21
C ASN A 155 -12.89 -9.18 1.54
N VAL A 156 -12.10 -8.11 1.55
CA VAL A 156 -11.99 -7.23 2.74
C VAL A 156 -13.35 -6.60 3.07
N PHE A 157 -14.07 -6.09 2.07
CA PHE A 157 -15.41 -5.51 2.25
C PHE A 157 -16.39 -6.56 2.81
N GLU A 158 -16.45 -7.75 2.22
CA GLU A 158 -17.33 -8.84 2.67
C GLU A 158 -17.03 -9.28 4.11
N TRP A 159 -15.75 -9.34 4.49
CA TRP A 159 -15.35 -9.65 5.86
C TRP A 159 -15.79 -8.56 6.84
N LEU A 160 -15.65 -7.29 6.47
CA LEU A 160 -16.10 -6.18 7.31
C LEU A 160 -17.62 -6.18 7.48
N GLU A 161 -18.38 -6.41 6.41
CA GLU A 161 -19.84 -6.56 6.46
C GLU A 161 -20.25 -7.71 7.39
N LEU A 162 -19.64 -8.89 7.24
CA LEU A 162 -19.90 -10.04 8.12
C LEU A 162 -19.62 -9.70 9.60
N PHE A 163 -18.52 -8.98 9.86
CA PHE A 163 -18.11 -8.64 11.22
C PHE A 163 -18.91 -7.48 11.83
N ALA A 164 -19.58 -6.68 11.00
CA ALA A 164 -20.45 -5.58 11.41
C ALA A 164 -21.93 -5.98 11.48
N ASP A 165 -22.33 -7.09 10.86
CA ASP A 165 -23.70 -7.59 10.91
C ASP A 165 -24.11 -7.97 12.35
N PRO A 166 -25.16 -7.32 12.94
CA PRO A 166 -25.63 -7.65 14.28
C PRO A 166 -26.10 -9.10 14.44
N ASP A 167 -26.50 -9.77 13.36
CA ASP A 167 -27.04 -11.13 13.37
C ASP A 167 -25.99 -12.21 13.10
N SER A 168 -24.77 -11.83 12.69
CA SER A 168 -23.67 -12.78 12.42
C SER A 168 -23.06 -13.40 13.67
N GLY A 169 -23.30 -12.78 14.83
CA GLY A 169 -22.69 -13.16 16.10
C GLY A 169 -21.23 -12.75 16.22
N TYR A 170 -20.77 -11.80 15.39
CA TYR A 170 -19.46 -11.17 15.49
C TYR A 170 -19.51 -9.71 15.94
N ASN A 171 -20.59 -8.94 15.79
CA ASN A 171 -20.59 -7.47 15.97
C ASN A 171 -20.31 -6.94 17.41
N GLN A 172 -20.18 -7.79 18.42
CA GLN A 172 -20.03 -7.38 19.83
C GLN A 172 -18.76 -7.96 20.47
N ARG A 173 -17.60 -7.75 19.84
CA ARG A 173 -16.29 -8.27 20.27
C ARG A 173 -15.68 -7.38 21.35
N TRP A 174 -16.25 -7.37 22.55
CA TRP A 174 -15.81 -6.48 23.61
C TRP A 174 -14.44 -6.86 24.18
N GLY A 175 -13.59 -5.86 24.43
CA GLY A 175 -12.33 -6.04 25.14
C GLY A 175 -11.72 -4.71 25.56
N PRO A 176 -10.85 -4.68 26.58
CA PRO A 176 -10.28 -5.82 27.33
C PRO A 176 -10.97 -6.13 28.68
N PHE A 177 -12.09 -5.50 29.01
CA PHE A 177 -12.72 -5.61 30.33
C PHE A 177 -13.77 -6.73 30.41
N THR A 178 -14.19 -7.27 29.27
CA THR A 178 -15.12 -8.39 29.20
C THR A 178 -14.36 -9.72 29.20
N LEU A 179 -14.26 -10.35 30.37
CA LEU A 179 -13.55 -11.62 30.51
C LEU A 179 -14.25 -12.75 29.74
N ASN A 180 -13.49 -13.47 28.91
CA ASN A 180 -13.97 -14.60 28.11
C ASN A 180 -15.19 -14.26 27.23
N ASP A 181 -15.22 -13.07 26.63
CA ASP A 181 -16.30 -12.66 25.74
C ASP A 181 -16.53 -13.70 24.62
N PRO A 182 -17.71 -14.35 24.55
CA PRO A 182 -17.95 -15.42 23.61
C PRO A 182 -17.92 -14.94 22.15
N THR A 183 -18.27 -13.68 21.90
CA THR A 183 -18.26 -13.06 20.58
C THR A 183 -16.82 -12.82 20.10
N TYR A 184 -15.96 -12.27 20.96
CA TYR A 184 -14.54 -12.15 20.73
C TYR A 184 -13.89 -13.52 20.49
N MET A 185 -14.20 -14.51 21.33
CA MET A 185 -13.63 -15.86 21.17
C MET A 185 -14.08 -16.52 19.87
N ARG A 186 -15.32 -16.29 19.42
CA ARG A 186 -15.79 -16.74 18.10
C ARG A 186 -14.96 -16.10 16.98
N ALA A 187 -14.77 -14.77 17.04
CA ALA A 187 -13.97 -14.04 16.07
C ALA A 187 -12.50 -14.50 16.07
N ALA A 188 -11.90 -14.69 17.23
CA ALA A 188 -10.54 -15.18 17.37
C ALA A 188 -10.37 -16.58 16.76
N ASN A 189 -11.31 -17.48 17.00
CA ASN A 189 -11.29 -18.82 16.40
C ASN A 189 -11.50 -18.79 14.89
N PHE A 190 -12.35 -17.89 14.39
CA PHE A 190 -12.51 -17.65 12.94
C PHE A 190 -11.18 -17.22 12.32
N MET A 191 -10.53 -16.19 12.87
CA MET A 191 -9.24 -15.71 12.39
C MET A 191 -8.14 -16.78 12.46
N GLN A 192 -8.14 -17.61 13.51
CA GLN A 192 -7.21 -18.72 13.63
C GLN A 192 -7.39 -19.72 12.48
N GLY A 193 -8.64 -20.08 12.16
CA GLY A 193 -8.97 -20.99 11.07
C GLY A 193 -8.55 -20.44 9.70
N GLU A 194 -8.79 -19.15 9.46
CA GLU A 194 -8.38 -18.49 8.21
C GLU A 194 -6.85 -18.48 8.05
N LEU A 195 -6.11 -18.11 9.09
CA LEU A 195 -4.64 -18.15 9.09
C LEU A 195 -4.10 -19.57 8.85
N GLN A 196 -4.70 -20.58 9.48
CA GLN A 196 -4.35 -21.99 9.24
C GLN A 196 -4.66 -22.42 7.79
N GLY A 197 -5.80 -21.98 7.24
CA GLY A 197 -6.16 -22.22 5.84
C GLY A 197 -5.15 -21.63 4.87
N MET A 198 -4.55 -20.49 5.21
CA MET A 198 -3.47 -19.84 4.45
C MET A 198 -2.07 -20.46 4.70
N GLY A 199 -1.99 -21.49 5.55
CA GLY A 199 -0.75 -22.21 5.86
C GLY A 199 0.13 -21.58 6.94
N TYR A 200 -0.39 -20.65 7.74
CA TYR A 200 0.31 -20.14 8.92
C TYR A 200 0.17 -21.13 10.08
N ASP A 201 1.20 -21.20 10.93
CA ASP A 201 1.06 -21.77 12.27
C ASP A 201 0.29 -20.76 13.14
N ALA A 202 -1.04 -20.93 13.21
CA ALA A 202 -1.90 -19.98 13.93
C ALA A 202 -2.13 -20.42 15.38
N GLN A 203 -1.81 -19.52 16.30
CA GLN A 203 -1.86 -19.74 17.74
C GLN A 203 -2.75 -18.68 18.42
N VAL A 204 -3.47 -19.10 19.47
CA VAL A 204 -4.29 -18.19 20.29
C VAL A 204 -3.62 -18.02 21.64
N HIS A 205 -3.11 -16.81 21.88
CA HIS A 205 -2.44 -16.43 23.12
C HIS A 205 -3.40 -15.70 24.04
N ARG A 206 -3.27 -15.93 25.35
CA ARG A 206 -4.14 -15.36 26.37
C ARG A 206 -3.29 -14.70 27.44
N TYR A 207 -3.62 -13.46 27.76
CA TYR A 207 -2.82 -12.62 28.64
C TYR A 207 -3.71 -11.96 29.69
N TRP A 208 -3.24 -11.96 30.93
CA TRP A 208 -3.76 -11.09 31.98
C TRP A 208 -2.96 -9.80 31.96
N ILE A 209 -3.62 -8.70 31.61
CA ILE A 209 -2.99 -7.37 31.59
C ILE A 209 -3.04 -6.76 33.01
N SER A 210 -4.10 -7.05 33.75
CA SER A 210 -4.25 -6.73 35.18
C SER A 210 -5.25 -7.69 35.83
N ASP A 211 -5.57 -7.49 37.11
CA ASP A 211 -6.62 -8.26 37.82
C ASP A 211 -8.00 -8.16 37.17
N PHE A 212 -8.24 -7.13 36.34
CA PHE A 212 -9.54 -6.83 35.73
C PHE A 212 -9.50 -6.68 34.20
N SER A 213 -8.35 -6.91 33.57
CA SER A 213 -8.22 -6.80 32.12
C SER A 213 -7.53 -8.02 31.53
N TYR A 214 -8.10 -8.50 30.43
CA TYR A 214 -7.75 -9.75 29.79
C TYR A 214 -7.69 -9.53 28.28
N ALA A 215 -6.65 -10.06 27.64
CA ALA A 215 -6.48 -9.97 26.20
C ALA A 215 -6.27 -11.35 25.59
N VAL A 216 -6.79 -11.51 24.37
CA VAL A 216 -6.63 -12.70 23.57
C VAL A 216 -6.13 -12.28 22.20
N ASN A 217 -4.95 -12.76 21.82
CA ASN A 217 -4.36 -12.45 20.52
C ASN A 217 -4.36 -13.71 19.66
N VAL A 218 -4.63 -13.55 18.37
CA VAL A 218 -4.41 -14.59 17.37
C VAL A 218 -3.16 -14.20 16.60
N CYS A 219 -2.09 -15.00 16.72
CA CYS A 219 -0.85 -14.78 16.00
C CYS A 219 -0.72 -15.90 14.94
N GLY A 220 -0.41 -15.54 13.69
CA GLY A 220 -0.09 -16.47 12.62
C GLY A 220 1.39 -16.42 12.29
N TYR A 221 2.11 -17.52 12.48
CA TYR A 221 3.55 -17.59 12.23
C TYR A 221 3.83 -18.24 10.87
N LYS A 222 4.71 -17.62 10.09
CA LYS A 222 5.19 -18.17 8.83
C LYS A 222 6.69 -17.92 8.71
N GLU A 223 7.47 -18.97 8.91
CA GLU A 223 8.92 -18.89 8.86
C GLU A 223 9.40 -18.62 7.43
N GLY A 224 10.15 -17.53 7.27
CA GLY A 224 10.87 -17.22 6.04
C GLY A 224 12.19 -18.00 5.96
N THR A 225 12.73 -18.13 4.75
CA THR A 225 13.97 -18.90 4.51
C THR A 225 15.22 -18.03 4.33
N LEU A 226 15.05 -16.72 4.15
CA LEU A 226 16.15 -15.82 3.75
C LEU A 226 16.82 -15.12 4.94
N PHE A 227 16.02 -14.54 5.84
CA PHE A 227 16.49 -13.84 7.04
C PHE A 227 15.76 -14.43 8.27
N PRO A 228 16.19 -15.62 8.76
CA PRO A 228 15.46 -16.34 9.81
C PRO A 228 15.43 -15.61 11.17
N ASP A 229 16.34 -14.67 11.38
CA ASP A 229 16.43 -13.86 12.60
C ASP A 229 15.72 -12.50 12.49
N GLU A 230 15.07 -12.21 11.36
CA GLU A 230 14.32 -10.97 11.12
C GLU A 230 12.82 -11.24 10.96
N TRP A 231 12.00 -10.43 11.63
CA TRP A 231 10.55 -10.61 11.68
C TRP A 231 9.83 -9.41 11.05
N LEU A 232 8.99 -9.68 10.05
CA LEU A 232 7.97 -8.74 9.57
C LEU A 232 6.66 -9.03 10.31
N VAL A 233 6.17 -8.04 11.06
CA VAL A 233 4.93 -8.17 11.83
C VAL A 233 3.87 -7.26 11.22
N LEU A 234 2.71 -7.83 10.95
CA LEU A 234 1.50 -7.13 10.52
C LEU A 234 0.41 -7.40 11.57
N GLY A 235 -0.30 -6.36 12.00
CA GLY A 235 -1.30 -6.47 13.06
C GLY A 235 -2.45 -5.51 12.88
N ALA A 236 -3.61 -5.92 13.40
CA ALA A 236 -4.82 -5.11 13.53
C ALA A 236 -5.52 -5.48 14.83
N HIS A 237 -6.29 -4.54 15.39
CA HIS A 237 -7.13 -4.82 16.55
C HIS A 237 -8.41 -5.52 16.09
N LEU A 238 -8.88 -6.50 16.88
CA LEU A 238 -10.09 -7.28 16.57
C LEU A 238 -11.27 -6.90 17.48
N ASP A 239 -10.95 -6.39 18.67
CA ASP A 239 -11.87 -5.91 19.69
C ASP A 239 -12.57 -4.61 19.27
N ILE A 240 -13.71 -4.37 19.89
CA ILE A 240 -14.46 -3.14 19.84
C ILE A 240 -14.57 -2.62 21.28
N ALA A 241 -14.45 -1.30 21.42
CA ALA A 241 -14.53 -0.62 22.71
C ALA A 241 -15.87 -0.87 23.41
N GLU A 242 -15.85 -1.20 24.71
CA GLU A 242 -17.08 -1.45 25.47
C GLU A 242 -18.02 -0.23 25.53
N PRO A 243 -19.35 -0.44 25.62
CA PRO A 243 -20.29 0.66 25.80
C PRO A 243 -19.94 1.54 27.00
N GLY A 244 -19.68 2.83 26.74
CA GLY A 244 -19.35 3.80 27.77
C GLY A 244 -17.86 3.93 28.10
N SER A 245 -16.97 3.19 27.44
CA SER A 245 -15.53 3.45 27.52
C SER A 245 -15.16 4.71 26.71
N PRO A 246 -14.14 5.49 27.13
CA PRO A 246 -13.56 6.52 26.28
C PRO A 246 -13.02 5.90 24.97
N PRO A 247 -12.89 6.66 23.86
CA PRO A 247 -12.30 6.13 22.64
C PRO A 247 -10.83 5.79 22.90
N GLY A 248 -10.49 4.50 22.89
CA GLY A 248 -9.16 3.99 23.21
C GLY A 248 -8.77 2.86 22.28
N GLY A 249 -8.45 3.19 21.03
CA GLY A 249 -7.76 2.27 20.13
C GLY A 249 -6.27 2.19 20.47
N GLY A 250 -5.72 0.97 20.44
CA GLY A 250 -4.30 0.70 20.23
C GLY A 250 -3.47 0.36 21.48
N LEU A 251 -3.37 -0.93 21.81
CA LEU A 251 -2.19 -1.48 22.48
C LEU A 251 -1.62 -2.60 21.62
N GLU A 252 -0.62 -2.25 20.81
CA GLU A 252 0.20 -3.17 20.04
C GLU A 252 1.15 -3.92 21.00
N HIS A 253 0.75 -5.12 21.41
CA HIS A 253 1.65 -6.04 22.09
C HIS A 253 2.26 -6.98 21.06
N ARG A 254 3.56 -6.78 20.77
CA ARG A 254 4.39 -7.67 19.96
C ARG A 254 4.21 -9.12 20.46
N CYS A 255 3.73 -10.03 19.59
CA CYS A 255 3.89 -11.47 19.82
C CYS A 255 5.41 -11.71 19.86
N ALA A 256 5.93 -12.08 21.03
CA ALA A 256 7.34 -12.42 21.25
C ALA A 256 7.54 -13.94 21.11
#